data_AF-A0A7C1VDU5-F1
#
_entry.id   AF-A0A7C1VDU5-F1
#
_cell.length_a   1.000
_cell.length_b   1.000
_cell.length_c   1.000
_cell.angle_alpha   90.00
_cell.angle_beta   90.00
_cell.angle_gamma   90.00
#
_symmetry.space_group_name_H-M   'P 1'
#
loop_
_entity.id
_entity.type
_entity.pdbx_description
1 polymer ?
#
loop_
_entity_poly.entity_id
_entity_poly.type
_entity_poly.pdbx_seq_one_letter_code
_entity_poly.pdbx_strand_id
1 'polypeptide(L)'
;MRYMLILLSILATSGCTNDWYIGEWTVTDAKFPGISAIGVDEASEWFGSKAVYAKSSVSFQGETCSQPQFTVKDVSEAEFHDLYRASFLALEINKSSVEILDVGCPISWTHPGTTMIQVNANVAYIPWDGTFFKLVKDNH
;
A
#
# COMPACT_ATOMS: atom_id res chain seq x y z
N MET A 1 34.17 49.93 -2.64
CA MET A 1 33.73 48.62 -2.10
C MET A 1 32.37 48.30 -2.71
N ARG A 2 32.33 47.33 -3.62
CA ARG A 2 31.15 46.90 -4.38
C ARG A 2 30.60 45.66 -3.67
N TYR A 3 29.48 45.78 -2.97
CA TYR A 3 28.81 44.62 -2.37
C TYR A 3 27.86 44.03 -3.41
N MET A 4 28.27 42.89 -3.98
CA MET A 4 27.47 42.09 -4.90
C MET A 4 26.66 41.10 -4.06
N LEU A 5 25.39 41.41 -3.84
CA LEU A 5 24.43 40.49 -3.22
C LEU A 5 23.90 39.55 -4.32
N ILE A 6 24.39 38.32 -4.32
CA ILE A 6 23.86 37.24 -5.15
C ILE A 6 22.69 36.62 -4.37
N LEU A 7 21.46 36.93 -4.79
CA LEU A 7 20.26 36.21 -4.35
C LEU A 7 20.25 34.83 -5.04
N LEU A 8 20.59 33.80 -4.29
CA LEU A 8 20.44 32.41 -4.71
C LEU A 8 18.96 32.02 -4.54
N SER A 9 18.19 32.12 -5.62
CA SER A 9 16.79 31.66 -5.67
C SER A 9 16.77 30.13 -5.64
N ILE A 10 16.45 29.54 -4.50
CA ILE A 10 16.20 28.10 -4.37
C ILE A 10 14.86 27.82 -5.05
N LEU A 11 14.91 27.31 -6.27
CA LEU A 11 13.74 26.79 -6.98
C LEU A 11 13.34 25.48 -6.29
N ALA A 12 12.42 25.56 -5.32
CA ALA A 12 11.77 24.38 -4.78
C ALA A 12 10.88 23.79 -5.87
N THR A 13 11.42 22.83 -6.63
CA THR A 13 10.61 21.97 -7.48
C THR A 13 9.77 21.10 -6.55
N SER A 14 8.56 21.54 -6.22
CA SER A 14 7.52 20.69 -5.69
C SER A 14 7.18 19.65 -6.77
N GLY A 15 7.97 18.59 -6.84
CA GLY A 15 7.61 17.42 -7.62
C GLY A 15 6.28 16.93 -7.07
N CYS A 16 5.22 17.06 -7.85
CA CYS A 16 3.98 16.35 -7.59
C CYS A 16 4.31 14.86 -7.75
N THR A 17 4.81 14.24 -6.68
CA THR A 17 4.87 12.79 -6.59
C THR A 17 3.44 12.29 -6.69
N ASN A 18 3.17 11.46 -7.69
CA ASN A 18 1.87 10.83 -7.82
C ASN A 18 1.89 9.62 -6.88
N ASP A 19 1.27 9.77 -5.72
CA ASP A 19 1.14 8.73 -4.71
C ASP A 19 0.44 7.51 -5.33
N TRP A 20 1.20 6.46 -5.66
CA TRP A 20 0.72 5.33 -6.46
C TRP A 20 -0.53 4.65 -5.87
N TYR A 21 -0.64 4.69 -4.55
CA TYR A 21 -1.71 4.08 -3.76
C TYR A 21 -3.02 4.87 -3.77
N ILE A 22 -3.01 6.16 -4.12
CA ILE A 22 -4.23 6.97 -4.14
C ILE A 22 -5.18 6.50 -5.25
N GLY A 23 -6.44 6.28 -4.90
CA GLY A 23 -7.49 5.80 -5.80
C GLY A 23 -8.40 4.76 -5.17
N GLU A 24 -9.25 4.17 -6.00
CA GLU A 24 -10.09 3.04 -5.65
C GLU A 24 -9.44 1.74 -6.12
N TRP A 25 -9.51 0.72 -5.29
CA TRP A 25 -8.91 -0.58 -5.50
C TRP A 25 -9.92 -1.67 -5.19
N THR A 26 -10.14 -2.58 -6.12
CA THR A 26 -11.09 -3.68 -5.97
C THR A 26 -10.36 -4.98 -5.66
N VAL A 27 -10.79 -5.70 -4.63
CA VAL A 27 -10.27 -7.04 -4.31
C VAL A 27 -10.72 -8.03 -5.38
N THR A 28 -9.79 -8.77 -5.96
CA THR A 28 -10.05 -9.68 -7.10
C THR A 28 -9.61 -11.12 -6.88
N ASP A 29 -8.70 -11.36 -5.95
CA ASP A 29 -8.14 -12.68 -5.66
C ASP A 29 -7.54 -12.68 -4.24
N ALA A 30 -7.16 -13.85 -3.73
CA ALA A 30 -6.42 -14.00 -2.48
C ALA A 30 -5.32 -15.07 -2.62
N LYS A 31 -4.16 -14.81 -2.01
CA LYS A 31 -3.04 -15.76 -1.94
C LYS A 31 -2.76 -16.17 -0.50
N PHE A 32 -2.38 -17.43 -0.32
CA PHE A 32 -2.11 -18.05 0.99
C PHE A 32 -0.71 -18.68 0.97
N PRO A 33 0.37 -17.86 0.95
CA PRO A 33 1.74 -18.36 0.83
C PRO A 33 2.24 -19.12 2.07
N GLY A 34 1.51 -19.06 3.19
CA GLY A 34 1.85 -19.71 4.45
C GLY A 34 0.62 -20.01 5.30
N ILE A 35 0.79 -19.97 6.62
CA ILE A 35 -0.31 -20.15 7.57
C ILE A 35 -1.20 -18.91 7.53
N SER A 36 -2.50 -19.12 7.32
CA SER A 36 -3.53 -18.08 7.34
C SER A 36 -4.58 -18.41 8.39
N ALA A 37 -5.07 -17.40 9.11
CA ALA A 37 -6.24 -17.56 9.97
C ALA A 37 -7.55 -17.55 9.17
N ILE A 38 -7.55 -16.88 8.01
CA ILE A 38 -8.68 -16.82 7.08
C ILE A 38 -8.57 -17.98 6.08
N GLY A 39 -9.69 -18.68 5.89
CA GLY A 39 -9.82 -19.75 4.90
C GLY A 39 -10.17 -19.23 3.50
N VAL A 40 -10.11 -20.11 2.50
CA VAL A 40 -10.44 -19.76 1.10
C VAL A 40 -11.88 -19.26 0.96
N ASP A 41 -12.84 -19.91 1.61
CA ASP A 41 -14.27 -19.56 1.53
C ASP A 41 -14.52 -18.16 2.12
N GLU A 42 -13.97 -17.88 3.30
CA GLU A 42 -14.08 -16.57 3.95
C GLU A 42 -13.38 -15.46 3.15
N ALA A 43 -12.19 -15.73 2.60
CA ALA A 43 -11.50 -14.77 1.75
C ALA A 43 -12.31 -14.42 0.48
N SER A 44 -13.07 -15.37 -0.06
CA SER A 44 -13.90 -15.14 -1.24
C SER A 44 -15.04 -14.14 -1.01
N GLU A 45 -15.49 -13.99 0.24
CA GLU A 45 -16.50 -12.98 0.62
C GLU A 45 -15.98 -11.55 0.42
N TRP A 46 -14.65 -11.37 0.41
CA TRP A 46 -14.04 -10.06 0.21
C TRP A 46 -13.93 -9.68 -1.27
N PHE A 47 -14.11 -10.62 -2.20
CA PHE A 47 -13.98 -10.35 -3.62
C PHE A 47 -15.04 -9.35 -4.08
N GLY A 48 -14.61 -8.33 -4.84
CA GLY A 48 -15.45 -7.19 -5.23
C GLY A 48 -15.53 -6.07 -4.18
N SER A 49 -14.99 -6.27 -2.97
CA SER A 49 -14.89 -5.19 -1.98
C SER A 49 -13.93 -4.10 -2.46
N LYS A 50 -14.28 -2.85 -2.16
CA LYS A 50 -13.50 -1.66 -2.53
C LYS A 50 -12.69 -1.12 -1.35
N ALA A 51 -11.40 -0.93 -1.56
CA ALA A 51 -10.55 -0.12 -0.71
C ALA A 51 -10.36 1.26 -1.36
N VAL A 52 -10.59 2.33 -0.59
CA VAL A 52 -10.47 3.71 -1.09
C VAL A 52 -9.36 4.41 -0.32
N TYR A 53 -8.34 4.86 -1.04
CA TYR A 53 -7.21 5.61 -0.49
C TYR A 53 -7.25 7.04 -1.05
N ALA A 54 -7.48 8.01 -0.16
CA ALA A 54 -7.44 9.42 -0.44
C ALA A 54 -6.51 10.13 0.56
N LYS A 55 -6.02 11.31 0.20
CA LYS A 55 -5.10 12.08 1.07
C LYS A 55 -5.69 12.39 2.45
N SER A 56 -7.01 12.48 2.55
CA SER A 56 -7.75 12.79 3.77
C SER A 56 -8.45 11.59 4.39
N SER A 57 -8.47 10.42 3.74
CA SER A 57 -9.19 9.27 4.27
C SER A 57 -8.75 7.96 3.65
N VAL A 58 -8.74 6.89 4.45
CA VAL A 58 -8.66 5.52 3.96
C VAL A 58 -9.89 4.77 4.44
N SER A 59 -10.56 4.03 3.56
CA SER A 59 -11.65 3.16 3.94
C SER A 59 -11.54 1.79 3.29
N PHE A 60 -11.81 0.74 4.07
CA PHE A 60 -11.83 -0.64 3.59
C PHE A 60 -12.57 -1.52 4.60
N GLN A 61 -13.32 -2.53 4.12
CA GLN A 61 -14.06 -3.48 4.97
C GLN A 61 -14.93 -2.83 6.07
N GLY A 62 -15.64 -1.75 5.73
CA GLY A 62 -16.52 -1.04 6.67
C GLY A 62 -15.81 -0.09 7.65
N GLU A 63 -14.48 -0.07 7.64
CA GLU A 63 -13.66 0.78 8.52
C GLU A 63 -13.19 2.03 7.80
N THR A 64 -12.96 3.12 8.54
CA THR A 64 -12.48 4.37 7.96
C THR A 64 -11.50 5.10 8.89
N CYS A 65 -10.30 5.36 8.37
CA CYS A 65 -9.35 6.30 8.95
C CYS A 65 -9.58 7.70 8.33
N SER A 66 -10.02 8.67 9.13
CA SER A 66 -10.35 10.04 8.65
C SER A 66 -9.18 11.02 8.64
N GLN A 67 -8.02 10.61 9.16
CA GLN A 67 -6.79 11.42 9.20
C GLN A 67 -5.56 10.53 8.98
N PRO A 68 -5.45 9.85 7.83
CA PRO A 68 -4.36 8.93 7.58
C PRO A 68 -3.01 9.65 7.46
N GLN A 69 -1.96 8.99 7.92
CA GLN A 69 -0.58 9.35 7.66
C GLN A 69 0.06 8.24 6.83
N PHE A 70 0.53 8.58 5.64
CA PHE A 70 1.08 7.60 4.71
C PHE A 70 2.60 7.57 4.80
N THR A 71 3.17 6.37 4.94
CA THR A 71 4.62 6.14 4.85
C THR A 71 4.86 5.09 3.78
N VAL A 72 5.70 5.40 2.79
CA VAL A 72 6.12 4.43 1.77
C VAL A 72 7.57 4.03 2.05
N LYS A 73 7.85 2.74 2.02
CA LYS A 73 9.19 2.16 2.18
C LYS A 73 9.49 1.19 1.04
N ASP A 74 10.72 1.22 0.55
CA ASP A 74 11.24 0.18 -0.33
C ASP A 74 11.75 -0.99 0.50
N VAL A 75 11.34 -2.21 0.14
CA VAL A 75 11.65 -3.44 0.87
C VAL A 75 12.25 -4.47 -0.09
N SER A 76 13.38 -5.05 0.29
CA SER A 76 14.02 -6.14 -0.44
C SER A 76 13.30 -7.48 -0.21
N GLU A 77 13.54 -8.48 -1.07
CA GLU A 77 12.96 -9.83 -0.90
C GLU A 77 13.32 -10.46 0.45
N ALA A 78 14.55 -10.24 0.95
CA ALA A 78 14.97 -10.80 2.24
C ALA A 78 14.19 -10.18 3.41
N GLU A 79 14.06 -8.85 3.43
CA GLU A 79 13.27 -8.15 4.43
C GLU A 79 11.78 -8.48 4.32
N PHE A 80 11.25 -8.61 3.10
CA PHE A 80 9.88 -9.04 2.85
C PHE A 80 9.62 -10.43 3.44
N HIS A 81 10.53 -11.37 3.22
CA HIS A 81 10.45 -12.70 3.80
C HIS A 81 10.49 -12.69 5.32
N ASP A 82 11.31 -11.82 5.92
CA ASP A 82 11.36 -11.69 7.38
C ASP A 82 10.08 -11.09 7.97
N LEU A 83 9.48 -10.10 7.29
CA LEU A 83 8.24 -9.45 7.70
C LEU A 83 7.03 -10.37 7.57
N TYR A 84 6.92 -11.10 6.45
CA TYR A 84 5.68 -11.75 6.05
C TYR A 84 5.76 -13.28 6.00
N ARG A 85 6.97 -13.86 6.11
CA ARG A 85 7.21 -15.31 5.89
C ARG A 85 6.68 -15.80 4.53
N ALA A 86 6.62 -14.89 3.56
CA ALA A 86 6.23 -15.13 2.17
C ALA A 86 7.39 -14.74 1.24
N SER A 87 7.29 -15.08 -0.04
CA SER A 87 8.26 -14.68 -1.07
C SER A 87 7.58 -13.82 -2.14
N PHE A 88 8.34 -12.98 -2.82
CA PHE A 88 7.86 -12.23 -3.99
C PHE A 88 7.24 -13.16 -5.03
N LEU A 89 7.87 -14.30 -5.31
CA LEU A 89 7.37 -15.25 -6.30
C LEU A 89 5.98 -15.81 -5.94
N ALA A 90 5.70 -16.07 -4.66
CA ALA A 90 4.39 -16.55 -4.22
C ALA A 90 3.27 -15.53 -4.42
N LEU A 91 3.64 -14.25 -4.57
CA LEU A 91 2.73 -13.12 -4.84
C LEU A 91 2.91 -12.56 -6.26
N GLU A 92 3.52 -13.33 -7.17
CA GLU A 92 3.68 -12.95 -8.58
C GLU A 92 4.49 -11.62 -8.77
N ILE A 93 5.33 -11.26 -7.80
CA ILE A 93 6.20 -10.08 -7.84
C ILE A 93 7.52 -10.46 -8.53
N ASN A 94 7.82 -9.78 -9.63
CA ASN A 94 9.03 -9.98 -10.43
C ASN A 94 9.93 -8.73 -10.40
N LYS A 95 10.34 -8.31 -9.21
CA LYS A 95 11.19 -7.13 -8.97
C LYS A 95 12.28 -7.46 -7.94
N SER A 96 13.31 -6.63 -7.85
CA SER A 96 14.34 -6.72 -6.81
C SER A 96 13.89 -6.15 -5.46
N SER A 97 12.90 -5.26 -5.46
CA SER A 97 12.29 -4.65 -4.29
C SER A 97 10.83 -4.28 -4.58
N VAL A 98 10.08 -4.04 -3.50
CA VAL A 98 8.70 -3.55 -3.57
C VAL A 98 8.52 -2.34 -2.68
N GLU A 99 7.67 -1.42 -3.14
CA GLU A 99 7.14 -0.36 -2.28
C GLU A 99 6.04 -0.93 -1.40
N ILE A 100 6.14 -0.69 -0.09
CA ILE A 100 5.10 -0.99 0.88
C ILE A 100 4.60 0.34 1.45
N LEU A 101 3.30 0.55 1.35
CA LEU A 101 2.59 1.60 2.04
C LEU A 101 2.19 1.12 3.43
N ASP A 102 2.51 1.91 4.44
CA ASP A 102 1.91 1.83 5.78
C ASP A 102 1.03 3.06 6.03
N VAL A 103 -0.18 2.82 6.54
CA VAL A 103 -1.17 3.85 6.90
C VAL A 103 -1.24 3.94 8.42
N GLY A 104 -0.67 5.01 8.97
CA GLY A 104 -0.88 5.40 10.36
C GLY A 104 -2.24 6.09 10.52
N CYS A 105 -2.95 5.79 11.60
CA CYS A 105 -4.16 6.51 12.00
C CYS A 105 -4.01 7.03 13.44
N PRO A 106 -4.63 8.17 13.83
CA PRO A 106 -4.46 8.74 15.17
C PRO A 106 -4.98 7.85 16.31
N ILE A 107 -5.99 7.03 16.03
CA ILE A 107 -6.42 5.94 16.93
C ILE A 107 -5.67 4.69 16.47
N SER A 108 -5.26 3.82 17.40
CA SER A 108 -4.61 2.54 17.12
C SER A 108 -5.51 1.68 16.21
N TRP A 109 -5.39 1.91 14.90
CA TRP A 109 -6.21 1.31 13.87
C TRP A 109 -5.48 0.05 13.42
N THR A 110 -5.95 -1.09 13.90
CA THR A 110 -5.44 -2.42 13.54
C THR A 110 -6.51 -3.14 12.72
N HIS A 111 -6.71 -2.68 11.50
CA HIS A 111 -7.73 -3.20 10.58
C HIS A 111 -7.12 -3.47 9.19
N PRO A 112 -7.82 -4.22 8.32
CA PRO A 112 -7.37 -4.43 6.95
C PRO A 112 -7.17 -3.10 6.22
N GLY A 113 -6.17 -3.03 5.33
CA GLY A 113 -5.86 -1.82 4.55
C GLY A 113 -4.98 -0.80 5.28
N THR A 114 -4.43 -1.16 6.43
CA THR A 114 -3.33 -0.42 7.08
C THR A 114 -2.01 -0.59 6.35
N THR A 115 -1.86 -1.64 5.56
CA THR A 115 -0.67 -1.90 4.74
C THR A 115 -1.07 -2.28 3.32
N MET A 116 -0.33 -1.78 2.33
CA MET A 116 -0.50 -2.15 0.92
C MET A 116 0.86 -2.38 0.25
N ILE A 117 1.02 -3.51 -0.43
CA ILE A 117 2.26 -3.92 -1.10
C ILE A 117 2.09 -3.70 -2.60
N GLN A 118 2.91 -2.86 -3.22
CA GLN A 118 2.82 -2.56 -4.66
C GLN A 118 3.45 -3.68 -5.49
N VAL A 119 2.65 -4.31 -6.36
CA VAL A 119 3.17 -5.21 -7.39
C VAL A 119 3.55 -4.41 -8.63
N ASN A 120 2.63 -3.56 -9.10
CA ASN A 120 2.83 -2.60 -10.18
C ASN A 120 1.82 -1.43 -10.05
N ALA A 121 1.76 -0.55 -11.05
CA ALA A 121 0.90 0.64 -11.00
C ALA A 121 -0.60 0.35 -10.76
N ASN A 122 -1.08 -0.83 -11.17
CA ASN A 122 -2.50 -1.20 -11.14
C ASN A 122 -2.78 -2.43 -10.29
N VAL A 123 -1.77 -3.04 -9.67
CA VAL A 123 -1.93 -4.25 -8.86
C VAL A 123 -1.18 -4.10 -7.55
N ALA A 124 -1.87 -4.42 -6.46
CA ALA A 124 -1.31 -4.39 -5.12
C ALA A 124 -1.83 -5.57 -4.29
N TYR A 125 -1.26 -5.78 -3.10
CA TYR A 125 -1.77 -6.70 -2.09
C TYR A 125 -2.03 -5.98 -0.77
N ILE A 126 -3.14 -6.32 -0.10
CA ILE A 126 -3.35 -6.02 1.32
C ILE A 126 -3.13 -7.32 2.10
N PRO A 127 -2.10 -7.39 2.97
CA PRO A 127 -1.96 -8.50 3.89
C PRO A 127 -2.95 -8.36 5.04
N TRP A 128 -3.61 -9.45 5.40
CA TRP A 128 -4.46 -9.53 6.58
C TRP A 128 -4.54 -10.98 7.08
N ASP A 129 -4.21 -11.19 8.35
CA ASP A 129 -4.29 -12.50 9.03
C ASP A 129 -3.67 -13.68 8.25
N GLY A 130 -2.53 -13.42 7.60
CA GLY A 130 -1.79 -14.41 6.80
C GLY A 130 -2.30 -14.63 5.37
N THR A 131 -3.41 -13.98 5.01
CA THR A 131 -3.91 -13.91 3.62
C THR A 131 -3.39 -12.65 2.93
N PHE A 132 -3.08 -12.74 1.63
CA PHE A 132 -2.72 -11.61 0.80
C PHE A 132 -3.83 -11.37 -0.22
N PHE A 133 -4.67 -10.37 0.03
CA PHE A 133 -5.76 -9.99 -0.87
C PHE A 133 -5.22 -9.18 -2.04
N LYS A 134 -5.38 -9.70 -3.26
CA LYS A 134 -4.97 -9.04 -4.50
C LYS A 134 -5.97 -7.95 -4.84
N LEU A 135 -5.48 -6.73 -5.06
CA LEU A 135 -6.29 -5.62 -5.51
C LEU A 135 -5.88 -5.20 -6.92
N VAL A 136 -6.89 -4.81 -7.69
CA VAL A 136 -6.71 -4.14 -8.98
C VAL A 136 -7.22 -2.71 -8.86
N LYS A 137 -6.45 -1.75 -9.36
CA LYS A 137 -6.84 -0.34 -9.37
C LYS A 137 -7.99 -0.11 -10.35
N ASP A 138 -9.02 0.60 -9.91
CA ASP A 138 -10.14 0.96 -10.77
C ASP A 138 -9.68 2.07 -11.75
N ASN A 139 -9.81 1.82 -13.05
CA ASN A 139 -9.56 2.83 -14.08
C ASN A 139 -10.83 3.67 -14.25
N HIS A 140 -10.75 4.97 -13.98
CA HIS A 140 -11.78 5.96 -14.30
C HIS A 140 -11.40 6.74 -15.55
#